data_AF-A0A916EGG9-F1
#
_entry.id   AF-A0A916EGG9-F1
#
_cell.length_a   1.000
_cell.length_b   1.000
_cell.length_c   1.000
_cell.angle_alpha   90.00
_cell.angle_beta   90.00
_cell.angle_gamma   90.00
#
_symmetry.space_group_name_H-M   'P 1'
#
loop_
_entity.id
_entity.type
_entity.pdbx_description
1 polymer ?
#
loop_
_entity_poly.entity_id
_entity_poly.type
_entity_poly.pdbx_seq_one_letter_code
_entity_poly.pdbx_strand_id
1 'polypeptide(L)'
;MALDIAIYIYYVIIITKTVFPFILFNAVVILAFAHTMYILLTESKKTKDSFNGTTTNPLNGQELNVKMKANFDSTDRNDNPFSYYPTAMVATYFWLNGDFVQRDSFDFWAVEVFSLIASILLVTILQNMLITFMGGVYEEAATKGRQALFRANQIANYEAFYHLNFPPIEHDPKYIYYIGQSKNFETWRENRKDDGAIYKGFEEKSTFTKFVFEEKDYDKFSIWVIEIEINNIKKMKKDLNDNIDNLLNKLNDQKRDDNAEKINKKIEEIENINNVSGIIELLIKKP
;
A
#
# COMPACT_ATOMS: atom_id res chain seq x y z
N MET A 1 -11.68 -12.20 -6.84
CA MET A 1 -11.88 -13.22 -5.77
C MET A 1 -10.56 -13.80 -5.27
N ALA A 2 -9.77 -14.53 -6.06
CA ALA A 2 -8.48 -15.08 -5.59
C ALA A 2 -7.44 -14.00 -5.23
N LEU A 3 -7.39 -12.91 -5.99
CA LEU A 3 -6.50 -11.77 -5.73
C LEU A 3 -6.86 -11.03 -4.43
N ASP A 4 -8.17 -10.84 -4.17
CA ASP A 4 -8.66 -10.15 -2.97
C ASP A 4 -8.33 -10.94 -1.69
N ILE A 5 -8.41 -12.26 -1.76
CA ILE A 5 -8.04 -13.17 -0.67
C ILE A 5 -6.53 -13.11 -0.39
N ALA A 6 -5.70 -13.10 -1.44
CA ALA A 6 -4.24 -13.02 -1.28
C ALA A 6 -3.80 -11.69 -0.65
N ILE A 7 -4.43 -10.57 -1.02
CA ILE A 7 -4.19 -9.25 -0.43
C ILE A 7 -4.57 -9.25 1.06
N TYR A 8 -5.70 -9.87 1.42
CA TYR A 8 -6.13 -9.98 2.80
C TYR A 8 -5.15 -10.80 3.66
N ILE A 9 -4.68 -11.94 3.14
CA ILE A 9 -3.66 -12.76 3.82
C ILE A 9 -2.38 -11.95 4.06
N TYR A 10 -1.95 -11.17 3.07
CA TYR A 10 -0.79 -10.30 3.19
C TYR A 10 -0.97 -9.24 4.30
N TYR A 11 -2.15 -8.63 4.41
CA TYR A 11 -2.48 -7.71 5.50
C TYR A 11 -2.43 -8.39 6.87
N VAL A 12 -3.05 -9.56 7.00
CA VAL A 12 -3.05 -10.31 8.27
C VAL A 12 -1.63 -10.64 8.72
N ILE A 13 -0.74 -11.05 7.81
CA ILE A 13 0.66 -11.36 8.15
C ILE A 13 1.40 -10.11 8.65
N ILE A 14 1.26 -8.97 7.98
CA ILE A 14 1.91 -7.71 8.38
C ILE A 14 1.38 -7.23 9.74
N ILE A 15 0.06 -7.22 9.91
CA ILE A 15 -0.58 -6.78 11.14
C ILE A 15 -0.15 -7.69 12.28
N THR A 16 -0.22 -9.02 12.11
CA THR A 16 0.17 -9.98 13.15
C THR A 16 1.63 -9.79 13.58
N LYS A 17 2.56 -9.65 12.63
CA LYS A 17 3.98 -9.42 12.96
C LYS A 17 4.21 -8.12 13.72
N THR A 18 3.48 -7.08 13.37
CA THR A 18 3.63 -5.75 13.98
C THR A 18 2.98 -5.68 15.36
N VAL A 19 1.86 -6.38 15.56
CA VAL A 19 1.07 -6.42 16.80
C VAL A 19 1.60 -7.44 17.80
N PHE A 20 2.41 -8.40 17.36
CA PHE A 20 2.99 -9.45 18.21
C PHE A 20 3.67 -8.95 19.51
N PRO A 21 4.52 -7.90 19.50
CA PRO A 21 5.15 -7.41 20.74
C PRO A 21 4.12 -6.94 21.77
N PHE A 22 3.03 -6.30 21.32
CA PHE A 22 1.97 -5.84 22.19
C PHE A 22 1.13 -7.00 22.74
N ILE A 23 0.88 -8.04 21.92
CA ILE A 23 0.23 -9.28 22.38
C ILE A 23 1.09 -9.98 23.43
N LEU A 24 2.41 -10.04 23.22
CA LEU A 24 3.34 -10.62 24.18
C LEU A 24 3.34 -9.85 25.50
N PHE A 25 3.34 -8.52 25.44
CA PHE A 25 3.19 -7.67 26.62
C PHE A 25 1.89 -7.99 27.38
N ASN A 26 0.74 -8.07 26.70
CA ASN A 26 -0.53 -8.44 27.33
C ASN A 26 -0.48 -9.83 27.97
N ALA A 27 0.14 -10.80 27.30
CA ALA A 27 0.30 -12.14 27.86
C ALA A 27 1.09 -12.11 29.17
N VAL A 28 2.19 -11.34 29.25
CA VAL A 28 2.97 -11.18 30.48
C VAL A 28 2.12 -10.55 31.60
N VAL A 29 1.29 -9.55 31.29
CA VAL A 29 0.39 -8.93 32.28
C VAL A 29 -0.64 -9.94 32.80
N ILE A 30 -1.24 -10.75 31.91
CA ILE A 30 -2.18 -11.82 32.32
C ILE A 30 -1.49 -12.85 33.22
N LEU A 31 -0.25 -13.24 32.89
CA LEU A 31 0.54 -14.15 33.73
C LEU A 31 0.82 -13.56 35.12
N ALA A 32 1.07 -12.25 35.23
CA ALA A 32 1.27 -11.59 36.52
C ALA A 32 0.00 -11.60 37.39
N PHE A 33 -1.17 -11.34 36.81
CA PHE A 33 -2.44 -11.44 37.54
C PHE A 33 -2.77 -12.89 37.93
N ALA A 34 -2.52 -13.85 37.03
CA ALA A 34 -2.70 -15.26 37.32
C ALA A 34 -1.80 -15.72 38.48
N HIS A 35 -0.55 -15.27 38.52
CA HIS A 35 0.37 -15.57 39.60
C HIS A 35 -0.08 -14.95 40.92
N THR A 36 -0.54 -13.69 40.88
CA THR A 36 -1.09 -13.00 42.05
C THR A 36 -2.29 -13.74 42.63
N MET A 37 -3.25 -14.13 41.79
CA MET A 37 -4.45 -14.86 42.22
C MET A 37 -4.13 -16.28 42.68
N TYR A 38 -3.20 -16.96 42.01
CA TYR A 38 -2.70 -18.27 42.44
C TYR A 38 -2.18 -18.20 43.89
N ILE A 39 -1.26 -17.27 44.19
CA ILE A 39 -0.74 -17.10 45.56
C ILE A 39 -1.87 -16.76 46.55
N LEU A 40 -2.82 -15.91 46.14
CA LEU A 40 -3.88 -15.44 47.01
C LEU A 40 -4.92 -16.53 47.36
N LEU A 41 -5.23 -17.41 46.39
CA LEU A 41 -6.40 -18.29 46.44
C LEU A 41 -6.05 -19.78 46.61
N THR A 42 -4.79 -20.19 46.44
CA THR A 42 -4.38 -21.60 46.55
C THR A 42 -4.77 -22.23 47.89
N GLU A 43 -4.60 -21.51 49.01
CA GLU A 43 -4.90 -22.01 50.36
C GLU A 43 -6.13 -21.35 50.98
N SER A 44 -6.87 -20.54 50.22
CA SER A 44 -7.97 -19.78 50.78
C SER A 44 -9.17 -20.68 51.07
N LYS A 45 -9.65 -20.65 52.32
CA LYS A 45 -10.83 -21.41 52.80
C LYS A 45 -12.08 -20.55 52.93
N LYS A 46 -12.02 -19.30 52.46
CA LYS A 46 -13.11 -18.33 52.58
C LYS A 46 -13.93 -18.33 51.29
N THR A 47 -14.98 -19.14 51.27
CA THR A 47 -15.93 -19.21 50.15
C THR A 47 -17.28 -18.60 50.55
N LYS A 48 -18.02 -18.11 49.56
CA LYS A 48 -19.34 -17.48 49.74
C LYS A 48 -20.48 -18.49 49.97
N ASP A 49 -20.23 -19.79 49.79
CA ASP A 49 -21.25 -20.84 49.77
C ASP A 49 -21.67 -21.35 51.16
N SER A 50 -22.20 -20.47 52.00
CA SER A 50 -22.98 -20.86 53.18
C SER A 50 -24.44 -20.45 53.02
N PHE A 51 -25.32 -21.43 52.93
CA PHE A 51 -26.76 -21.21 52.82
C PHE A 51 -27.41 -21.50 54.18
N ASN A 52 -28.11 -20.50 54.71
CA ASN A 52 -28.91 -20.64 55.92
C ASN A 52 -30.38 -20.45 55.54
N GLY A 53 -31.23 -21.37 55.97
CA GLY A 53 -32.67 -21.29 55.74
C GLY A 53 -33.45 -21.84 56.92
N THR A 54 -34.61 -21.27 57.16
CA THR A 54 -35.58 -21.77 58.14
C THR A 54 -36.62 -22.59 57.40
N THR A 55 -36.85 -23.82 57.83
CA THR A 55 -37.95 -24.65 57.32
C THR A 55 -38.84 -25.05 58.49
N THR A 56 -40.15 -25.00 58.31
CA THR A 56 -41.12 -25.42 59.32
C THR A 56 -41.48 -26.88 59.11
N ASN A 57 -41.34 -27.71 60.14
CA ASN A 57 -41.76 -29.09 60.07
C ASN A 57 -43.30 -29.17 59.92
N PRO A 58 -43.82 -29.77 58.83
CA PRO A 58 -45.25 -29.80 58.55
C PRO A 58 -46.08 -30.60 59.56
N LEU A 59 -45.46 -31.43 60.41
CA LEU A 59 -46.15 -32.29 61.38
C LEU A 59 -46.39 -31.61 62.74
N ASN A 60 -45.56 -30.66 63.13
CA ASN A 60 -45.57 -30.06 64.48
C ASN A 60 -45.30 -28.55 64.51
N GLY A 61 -45.18 -27.90 63.34
CA GLY A 61 -45.02 -26.44 63.23
C GLY A 61 -43.70 -25.89 63.78
N GLN A 62 -42.77 -26.77 64.16
CA GLN A 62 -41.49 -26.38 64.74
C GLN A 62 -40.55 -25.86 63.66
N GLU A 63 -40.00 -24.67 63.87
CA GLU A 63 -38.97 -24.08 62.99
C GLU A 63 -37.64 -24.82 63.15
N LEU A 64 -37.13 -25.35 62.04
CA LEU A 64 -35.83 -25.97 61.91
C LEU A 64 -34.90 -25.03 61.16
N ASN A 65 -33.85 -24.59 61.84
CA ASN A 65 -32.75 -23.86 61.23
C ASN A 65 -31.83 -24.85 60.50
N VAL A 66 -31.89 -24.86 59.18
CA VAL A 66 -31.01 -25.67 58.33
C VAL A 66 -29.84 -24.80 57.90
N LYS A 67 -28.62 -25.25 58.21
CA LYS A 67 -27.38 -24.66 57.68
C LYS A 67 -26.73 -25.65 56.74
N MET A 68 -26.61 -25.28 55.48
CA MET A 68 -25.88 -26.05 54.47
C MET A 68 -24.59 -25.31 54.14
N LYS A 69 -23.48 -26.03 54.17
CA LYS A 69 -22.18 -25.53 53.69
C LYS A 69 -21.79 -26.36 52.48
N ALA A 70 -21.34 -25.71 51.42
CA ALA A 70 -20.73 -26.42 50.31
C ALA A 70 -19.47 -27.15 50.81
N ASN A 71 -19.29 -28.39 50.34
CA ASN A 71 -18.07 -29.15 50.59
C ASN A 71 -17.00 -28.69 49.59
N PHE A 72 -16.39 -27.54 49.89
CA PHE A 72 -15.37 -26.92 49.03
C PHE A 72 -13.98 -27.46 49.37
N ASP A 73 -13.29 -28.03 48.39
CA ASP A 73 -11.88 -28.39 48.50
C ASP A 73 -10.99 -27.34 47.82
N SER A 74 -10.21 -26.60 48.61
CA SER A 74 -9.29 -25.58 48.10
C SER A 74 -8.18 -26.14 47.21
N THR A 75 -7.90 -27.45 47.30
CA THR A 75 -6.85 -28.14 46.54
C THR A 75 -7.37 -28.81 45.27
N ASP A 76 -8.69 -29.00 45.14
CA ASP A 76 -9.28 -29.50 43.90
C ASP A 76 -9.32 -28.37 42.85
N ARG A 77 -8.98 -28.72 41.61
CA ARG A 77 -9.00 -27.80 40.45
C ARG A 77 -10.41 -27.54 39.95
N ASN A 78 -11.35 -28.45 40.22
CA ASN A 78 -12.75 -28.29 39.84
C ASN A 78 -13.46 -27.29 40.75
N ASP A 79 -13.13 -27.31 42.05
CA ASP A 79 -13.69 -26.39 43.04
C ASP A 79 -12.95 -25.04 43.01
N ASN A 80 -11.61 -25.06 42.89
CA ASN A 80 -10.78 -23.87 42.87
C ASN A 80 -9.95 -23.80 41.58
N PRO A 81 -10.36 -22.98 40.59
CA PRO A 81 -9.58 -22.77 39.36
C PRO A 81 -8.16 -22.23 39.61
N PHE A 82 -7.92 -21.63 40.78
CA PHE A 82 -6.65 -21.02 41.19
C PHE A 82 -5.80 -21.92 42.10
N SER A 83 -6.18 -23.19 42.31
CA SER A 83 -5.39 -24.16 43.09
C SER A 83 -4.12 -24.63 42.39
N TYR A 84 -4.06 -24.52 41.05
CA TYR A 84 -2.91 -24.88 40.24
C TYR A 84 -2.57 -23.77 39.25
N TYR A 85 -1.29 -23.48 39.05
CA TYR A 85 -0.87 -22.29 38.31
C TYR A 85 -1.34 -22.29 36.82
N PRO A 86 -1.21 -23.39 36.05
CA PRO A 86 -1.82 -23.47 34.72
C PRO A 86 -3.33 -23.23 34.67
N THR A 87 -4.12 -23.73 35.62
CA THR A 87 -5.56 -23.46 35.65
C THR A 87 -5.85 -22.02 36.03
N ALA A 88 -5.03 -21.42 36.90
CA ALA A 88 -5.08 -20.00 37.23
C ALA A 88 -4.81 -19.11 36.01
N MET A 89 -3.87 -19.50 35.14
CA MET A 89 -3.63 -18.79 33.87
C MET A 89 -4.87 -18.81 32.97
N VAL A 90 -5.49 -19.98 32.80
CA VAL A 90 -6.69 -20.13 31.96
C VAL A 90 -7.85 -19.33 32.55
N ALA A 91 -8.09 -19.41 33.86
CA ALA A 91 -9.13 -18.64 34.53
C ALA A 91 -8.92 -17.12 34.37
N THR A 92 -7.68 -16.64 34.54
CA THR A 92 -7.34 -15.22 34.36
C THR A 92 -7.43 -14.77 32.90
N TYR A 93 -7.12 -15.64 31.94
CA TYR A 93 -7.33 -15.36 30.53
C TYR A 93 -8.81 -15.12 30.21
N PHE A 94 -9.72 -15.88 30.81
CA PHE A 94 -11.16 -15.70 30.62
C PHE A 94 -11.71 -14.38 31.19
N TRP A 95 -10.96 -13.68 32.04
CA TRP A 95 -11.32 -12.32 32.47
C TRP A 95 -11.42 -11.34 31.30
N LEU A 96 -10.69 -11.60 30.20
CA LEU A 96 -10.81 -10.81 28.97
C LEU A 96 -12.23 -10.82 28.40
N ASN A 97 -12.99 -11.88 28.64
CA ASN A 97 -14.39 -12.02 28.22
C ASN A 97 -15.38 -11.54 29.30
N GLY A 98 -14.88 -11.03 30.43
CA GLY A 98 -15.70 -10.60 31.57
C GLY A 98 -16.13 -11.73 32.51
N ASP A 99 -15.59 -12.93 32.35
CA ASP A 99 -15.85 -14.04 33.27
C ASP A 99 -14.88 -13.97 34.46
N PHE A 100 -15.41 -13.63 35.64
CA PHE A 100 -14.64 -13.47 36.88
C PHE A 100 -15.08 -14.49 37.94
N VAL A 101 -14.93 -15.79 37.64
CA VAL A 101 -15.31 -16.93 38.50
C VAL A 101 -14.91 -16.74 39.97
N GLN A 102 -13.72 -16.21 40.25
CA GLN A 102 -13.26 -16.01 41.63
C GLN A 102 -14.10 -15.03 42.45
N ARG A 103 -14.72 -14.03 41.82
CA ARG A 103 -15.53 -13.03 42.53
C ARG A 103 -16.77 -13.67 43.14
N ASP A 104 -17.31 -14.68 42.46
CA ASP A 104 -18.55 -15.33 42.86
C ASP A 104 -18.28 -16.45 43.87
N SER A 105 -17.12 -17.11 43.78
CA SER A 105 -16.74 -18.21 44.67
C SER A 105 -16.10 -17.77 45.99
N PHE A 106 -15.27 -16.72 46.00
CA PHE A 106 -14.44 -16.37 47.17
C PHE A 106 -14.95 -15.15 47.94
N ASP A 107 -14.99 -15.27 49.27
CA ASP A 107 -15.35 -14.20 50.20
C ASP A 107 -14.10 -13.50 50.73
N PHE A 108 -13.44 -12.74 49.85
CA PHE A 108 -12.22 -12.02 50.19
C PHE A 108 -12.14 -10.66 49.50
N TRP A 109 -12.03 -9.59 50.29
CA TRP A 109 -12.03 -8.21 49.78
C TRP A 109 -10.95 -7.94 48.73
N ALA A 110 -9.77 -8.56 48.85
CA ALA A 110 -8.69 -8.33 47.89
C ALA A 110 -9.04 -8.90 46.51
N VAL A 111 -9.85 -9.97 46.43
CA VAL A 111 -10.34 -10.53 45.16
C VAL A 111 -11.16 -9.50 44.41
N GLU A 112 -12.02 -8.75 45.13
CA GLU A 112 -12.85 -7.69 44.53
C GLU A 112 -11.98 -6.54 44.01
N VAL A 113 -11.00 -6.10 44.80
CA VAL A 113 -10.07 -5.02 44.41
C VAL A 113 -9.23 -5.40 43.19
N PHE A 114 -8.60 -6.57 43.20
CA PHE A 114 -7.78 -7.02 42.07
C PHE A 114 -8.62 -7.29 40.82
N SER A 115 -9.84 -7.83 40.96
CA SER A 115 -10.74 -8.03 39.82
C SER A 115 -11.20 -6.70 39.21
N LEU A 116 -11.43 -5.67 40.03
CA LEU A 116 -11.74 -4.32 39.55
C LEU A 116 -10.56 -3.70 38.79
N ILE A 117 -9.36 -3.77 39.36
CA ILE A 117 -8.13 -3.27 38.71
C ILE A 117 -7.91 -3.99 37.38
N ALA A 118 -8.05 -5.32 37.37
CA ALA A 118 -7.86 -6.12 36.18
C ALA A 118 -8.93 -5.83 35.12
N SER A 119 -10.20 -5.60 35.50
CA SER A 119 -11.25 -5.21 34.57
C SER A 119 -10.94 -3.86 33.88
N ILE A 120 -10.52 -2.86 34.65
CA ILE A 120 -10.14 -1.56 34.08
C ILE A 120 -8.91 -1.70 33.19
N LEU A 121 -7.85 -2.35 33.69
CA LEU A 121 -6.56 -2.40 33.00
C LEU A 121 -6.59 -3.37 31.81
N LEU A 122 -6.93 -4.64 32.02
CA LEU A 122 -6.91 -5.66 30.97
C LEU A 122 -8.04 -5.46 29.96
N VAL A 123 -9.29 -5.36 30.45
CA VAL A 123 -10.47 -5.36 29.58
C VAL A 123 -10.68 -3.97 28.97
N THR A 124 -10.62 -2.92 29.77
CA THR A 124 -10.95 -1.58 29.25
C THR A 124 -9.76 -0.92 28.56
N ILE A 125 -8.59 -0.83 29.20
CA ILE A 125 -7.46 -0.07 28.65
C ILE A 125 -6.73 -0.89 27.58
N LEU A 126 -6.26 -2.09 27.92
CA LEU A 126 -5.38 -2.86 27.04
C LEU A 126 -6.11 -3.40 25.80
N GLN A 127 -7.38 -3.82 25.88
CA GLN A 127 -8.13 -4.20 24.67
C GLN A 127 -8.41 -2.99 23.77
N ASN A 128 -8.78 -1.83 24.32
CA ASN A 128 -9.03 -0.64 23.50
C ASN A 128 -7.73 -0.10 22.86
N MET A 129 -6.60 -0.19 23.57
CA MET A 129 -5.29 0.08 22.99
C MET A 129 -4.93 -0.92 21.89
N LEU A 130 -5.20 -2.22 22.08
CA LEU A 130 -4.96 -3.25 21.07
C LEU A 130 -5.75 -2.95 19.79
N ILE A 131 -7.04 -2.65 19.92
CA ILE A 131 -7.93 -2.34 18.79
C ILE A 131 -7.44 -1.10 18.05
N THR A 132 -7.11 -0.03 18.78
CA THR A 132 -6.60 1.21 18.19
C THR A 132 -5.27 0.98 17.47
N PHE A 133 -4.36 0.22 18.09
CA PHE A 133 -3.06 -0.11 17.51
C PHE A 133 -3.22 -0.97 16.24
N MET A 134 -4.06 -2.01 16.28
CA MET A 134 -4.38 -2.83 15.10
C MET A 134 -5.00 -1.98 13.98
N GLY A 135 -5.89 -1.04 14.32
CA GLY A 135 -6.50 -0.11 13.37
C GLY A 135 -5.47 0.76 12.66
N GLY A 136 -4.54 1.37 13.40
CA GLY A 136 -3.46 2.18 12.82
C GLY A 136 -2.52 1.36 11.92
N VAL A 137 -2.12 0.16 12.37
CA VAL A 137 -1.28 -0.74 11.56
C VAL A 137 -2.02 -1.22 10.30
N TYR A 138 -3.33 -1.48 10.38
CA TYR A 138 -4.14 -1.85 9.23
C TYR A 138 -4.18 -0.72 8.19
N GLU A 139 -4.36 0.54 8.60
CA GLU A 139 -4.37 1.68 7.69
C GLU A 139 -3.02 1.86 6.96
N GLU A 140 -1.91 1.70 7.69
CA GLU A 140 -0.57 1.70 7.13
C GLU A 140 -0.32 0.52 6.18
N ALA A 141 -0.79 -0.68 6.53
CA ALA A 141 -0.69 -1.86 5.67
C ALA A 141 -1.56 -1.73 4.42
N ALA A 142 -2.76 -1.14 4.52
CA ALA A 142 -3.67 -0.92 3.41
C ALA A 142 -3.11 0.11 2.41
N THR A 143 -2.51 1.20 2.90
CA THR A 143 -1.84 2.20 2.06
C THR A 143 -0.61 1.62 1.36
N LYS A 144 0.25 0.90 2.09
CA LYS A 144 1.40 0.19 1.52
C LYS A 144 1.01 -0.95 0.58
N GLY A 145 -0.07 -1.66 0.85
CA GLY A 145 -0.58 -2.75 0.00
C GLY A 145 -1.19 -2.24 -1.30
N ARG A 146 -1.92 -1.12 -1.27
CA ARG A 146 -2.35 -0.45 -2.50
C ARG A 146 -1.14 -0.03 -3.33
N GLN A 147 -0.09 0.49 -2.70
CA GLN A 147 1.16 0.82 -3.40
C GLN A 147 1.92 -0.42 -3.90
N ALA A 148 1.85 -1.55 -3.18
CA ALA A 148 2.47 -2.83 -3.55
C ALA A 148 1.72 -3.56 -4.68
N LEU A 149 0.40 -3.40 -4.79
CA LEU A 149 -0.39 -3.90 -5.93
C LEU A 149 0.05 -3.24 -7.24
N PHE A 150 0.47 -1.96 -7.18
CA PHE A 150 1.08 -1.26 -8.30
C PHE A 150 2.58 -1.55 -8.48
N ARG A 151 3.20 -2.37 -7.62
CA ARG A 151 4.60 -2.77 -7.80
C ARG A 151 4.68 -3.96 -8.74
N ALA A 152 5.37 -3.73 -9.85
CA ALA A 152 5.82 -4.71 -10.83
C ALA A 152 6.45 -6.00 -10.23
N ASN A 153 6.88 -5.99 -8.97
CA ASN A 153 7.46 -7.15 -8.29
C ASN A 153 6.44 -8.29 -8.04
N GLN A 154 5.16 -7.97 -7.80
CA GLN A 154 4.12 -9.01 -7.69
C GLN A 154 3.79 -9.63 -9.04
N ILE A 155 3.84 -8.82 -10.11
CA ILE A 155 3.70 -9.27 -11.50
C ILE A 155 4.91 -10.13 -11.90
N ALA A 156 6.14 -9.69 -11.60
CA ALA A 156 7.36 -10.44 -11.87
C ALA A 156 7.41 -11.79 -11.12
N ASN A 157 6.96 -11.82 -9.86
CA ASN A 157 6.86 -13.08 -9.12
C ASN A 157 5.76 -14.00 -9.70
N TYR A 158 4.64 -13.44 -10.14
CA TYR A 158 3.58 -14.21 -10.82
C TYR A 158 4.08 -14.78 -12.17
N GLU A 159 4.78 -13.98 -12.98
CA GLU A 159 5.42 -14.40 -14.23
C GLU A 159 6.48 -15.49 -13.99
N ALA A 160 7.32 -15.34 -12.95
CA ALA A 160 8.34 -16.33 -12.60
C ALA A 160 7.75 -17.71 -12.22
N PHE A 161 6.60 -17.74 -11.52
CA PHE A 161 5.92 -19.00 -11.21
C PHE A 161 5.14 -19.58 -12.41
N TYR A 162 4.68 -18.75 -13.34
CA TYR A 162 3.95 -19.19 -14.53
C TYR A 162 4.81 -20.01 -15.50
N HIS A 163 6.11 -19.75 -15.56
CA HIS A 163 7.05 -20.49 -16.41
C HIS A 163 7.31 -21.95 -15.98
N LEU A 164 6.88 -22.37 -14.78
CA LEU A 164 7.13 -23.73 -14.27
C LEU A 164 6.10 -24.78 -14.74
N ASN A 165 4.86 -24.37 -15.07
CA ASN A 165 3.74 -25.31 -15.24
C ASN A 165 3.05 -25.28 -16.62
N PHE A 166 3.43 -24.38 -17.53
CA PHE A 166 2.80 -24.27 -18.85
C PHE A 166 3.86 -24.17 -19.96
N PRO A 167 3.62 -24.76 -21.15
CA PRO A 167 4.51 -24.56 -22.30
C PRO A 167 4.59 -23.06 -22.64
N PRO A 168 5.77 -22.57 -23.08
CA PRO A 168 5.96 -21.15 -23.33
C PRO A 168 5.00 -20.67 -24.41
N ILE A 169 4.11 -19.74 -24.04
CA ILE A 169 3.33 -18.96 -25.00
C ILE A 169 4.34 -18.07 -25.76
N GLU A 170 4.10 -17.85 -27.06
CA GLU A 170 4.93 -16.99 -27.92
C GLU A 170 5.37 -15.71 -27.20
N HIS A 171 6.64 -15.35 -27.39
CA HIS A 171 7.29 -14.24 -26.70
C HIS A 171 6.41 -12.98 -26.66
N ASP A 172 6.02 -12.57 -25.46
CA ASP A 172 5.44 -11.25 -25.24
C ASP A 172 6.42 -10.16 -25.72
N PRO A 173 5.91 -9.02 -26.21
CA PRO A 173 6.74 -7.95 -26.71
C PRO A 173 7.75 -7.52 -25.64
N LYS A 174 9.01 -7.32 -26.07
CA LYS A 174 10.17 -7.06 -25.20
C LYS A 174 9.98 -5.85 -24.25
N TYR A 175 9.01 -4.99 -24.54
CA TYR A 175 8.54 -3.90 -23.68
C TYR A 175 7.03 -3.71 -23.83
N ILE A 176 6.30 -3.66 -22.71
CA ILE A 176 4.92 -3.17 -22.65
C ILE A 176 4.98 -1.76 -22.06
N TYR A 177 4.68 -0.74 -22.85
CA TYR A 177 4.50 0.63 -22.35
C TYR A 177 3.00 0.96 -22.32
N TYR A 178 2.49 1.30 -21.13
CA TYR A 178 1.14 1.83 -20.97
C TYR A 178 1.19 3.35 -21.00
N ILE A 179 0.73 3.96 -22.10
CA ILE A 179 0.42 5.39 -22.14
C ILE A 179 -0.99 5.56 -21.55
N GLY A 180 -1.06 5.60 -20.23
CA GLY A 180 -2.30 5.87 -19.50
C GLY A 180 -2.47 7.36 -19.25
N GLN A 181 -3.24 8.06 -20.09
CA GLN A 181 -3.72 9.42 -19.77
C GLN A 181 -4.89 9.32 -18.78
N SER A 182 -4.57 9.04 -17.52
CA SER A 182 -5.55 9.08 -16.44
C SER A 182 -5.50 10.46 -15.78
N LYS A 183 -6.62 11.20 -15.80
CA LYS A 183 -6.78 12.47 -15.06
C LYS A 183 -6.33 12.32 -13.61
N ASN A 184 -6.61 11.18 -12.98
CA ASN A 184 -6.22 10.93 -11.60
C ASN A 184 -4.70 10.82 -11.43
N PHE A 185 -4.01 10.22 -12.41
CA PHE A 185 -2.54 10.10 -12.38
C PHE A 185 -1.85 11.44 -12.68
N GLU A 186 -2.37 12.23 -13.62
CA GLU A 186 -1.85 13.56 -13.92
C GLU A 186 -2.03 14.50 -12.71
N THR A 187 -3.21 14.49 -12.08
CA THR A 187 -3.48 15.28 -10.87
C THR A 187 -2.58 14.83 -9.70
N TRP A 188 -2.36 13.52 -9.56
CA TRP A 188 -1.46 12.97 -8.54
C TRP A 188 0.01 13.36 -8.76
N ARG A 189 0.45 13.40 -10.03
CA ARG A 189 1.81 13.80 -10.43
C ARG A 189 2.05 15.29 -10.20
N GLU A 190 1.12 16.15 -10.62
CA GLU A 190 1.19 17.60 -10.41
C GLU A 190 1.29 17.95 -8.92
N ASN A 191 0.47 17.32 -8.08
CA ASN A 191 0.45 17.56 -6.64
C ASN A 191 1.73 17.14 -5.89
N ARG A 192 2.63 16.38 -6.53
CA ARG A 192 3.84 15.82 -5.90
C ARG A 192 5.14 16.15 -6.65
N LYS A 193 5.13 17.15 -7.54
CA LYS A 193 6.32 17.55 -8.30
C LYS A 193 7.49 17.98 -7.39
N ASP A 194 7.18 18.56 -6.23
CA ASP A 194 8.19 19.05 -5.28
C ASP A 194 8.59 18.02 -4.20
N ASP A 195 7.87 16.89 -4.10
CA ASP A 195 8.11 15.86 -3.07
C ASP A 195 9.34 14.97 -3.37
N GLY A 196 10.01 15.22 -4.49
CA GLY A 196 11.14 14.44 -4.96
C GLY A 196 10.73 13.05 -5.50
N ALA A 197 11.69 12.42 -6.18
CA ALA A 197 11.52 11.08 -6.72
C ALA A 197 11.14 10.06 -5.63
N ILE A 198 10.00 9.36 -5.80
CA ILE A 198 9.51 8.29 -4.90
C ILE A 198 10.58 7.20 -4.67
N TYR A 199 11.52 7.04 -5.60
CA TYR A 199 12.60 6.04 -5.58
C TYR A 199 13.87 6.49 -4.86
N LYS A 200 13.99 7.76 -4.43
CA LYS A 200 15.22 8.31 -3.84
C LYS A 200 15.64 7.59 -2.55
N GLY A 201 14.67 7.12 -1.74
CA GLY A 201 14.93 6.29 -0.55
C GLY A 201 15.10 4.79 -0.83
N PHE A 202 14.91 4.34 -2.07
CA PHE A 202 15.06 2.93 -2.48
C PHE A 202 16.40 2.66 -3.16
N GLU A 203 17.04 3.67 -3.78
CA GLU A 203 18.40 3.53 -4.33
C GLU A 203 19.43 3.17 -3.25
N GLU A 204 19.28 3.69 -2.02
CA GLU A 204 20.19 3.42 -0.91
C GLU A 204 20.17 1.95 -0.42
N LYS A 205 19.12 1.19 -0.72
CA LYS A 205 18.96 -0.21 -0.25
C LYS A 205 19.07 -1.26 -1.33
N SER A 206 19.24 -0.88 -2.59
CA SER A 206 19.33 -1.85 -3.69
C SER A 206 20.77 -1.94 -4.19
N THR A 207 21.37 -3.13 -4.10
CA THR A 207 22.59 -3.52 -4.83
C THR A 207 22.29 -3.76 -6.31
N PHE A 208 21.54 -2.86 -6.96
CA PHE A 208 21.49 -2.85 -8.40
C PHE A 208 22.73 -2.13 -8.89
N THR A 209 23.58 -2.88 -9.60
CA THR A 209 24.63 -2.34 -10.46
C THR A 209 24.08 -1.10 -11.17
N LYS A 210 24.68 0.07 -10.92
CA LYS A 210 24.31 1.32 -11.56
C LYS A 210 24.62 1.17 -13.05
N PHE A 211 23.64 0.75 -13.85
CA PHE A 211 23.77 0.78 -15.29
C PHE A 211 23.76 2.24 -15.71
N VAL A 212 24.93 2.76 -16.08
CA VAL A 212 25.03 4.01 -16.83
C VAL A 212 24.41 3.70 -18.19
N PHE A 213 23.15 4.09 -18.36
CA PHE A 213 22.52 4.06 -19.67
C PHE A 213 23.25 5.08 -20.54
N GLU A 214 24.06 4.60 -21.48
CA GLU A 214 24.37 5.40 -22.66
C GLU A 214 23.05 5.61 -23.39
N GLU A 215 22.59 6.86 -23.41
CA GLU A 215 21.49 7.29 -24.26
C GLU A 215 21.89 7.00 -25.72
N LYS A 216 21.43 5.87 -26.24
CA LYS A 216 21.52 5.56 -27.66
C LYS A 216 20.20 5.93 -28.29
N ASP A 217 20.25 6.94 -29.14
CA ASP A 217 19.13 7.30 -29.99
C ASP A 217 18.91 6.18 -31.00
N TYR A 218 17.89 5.37 -30.76
CA TYR A 218 17.47 4.29 -31.65
C TYR A 218 16.52 4.79 -32.74
N ASP A 219 16.10 6.06 -32.71
CA ASP A 219 15.14 6.63 -33.64
C ASP A 219 15.87 7.39 -34.75
N LYS A 220 16.50 6.62 -35.65
CA LYS A 220 17.22 7.14 -36.82
C LYS A 220 16.35 8.05 -37.72
N PHE A 221 15.03 7.98 -37.57
CA PHE A 221 14.06 8.72 -38.38
C PHE A 221 12.90 9.28 -37.53
N SER A 222 13.22 9.99 -36.46
CA SER A 222 12.19 10.66 -35.67
C SER A 222 11.40 11.66 -36.53
N ILE A 223 10.06 11.55 -36.49
CA ILE A 223 9.13 12.42 -37.23
C ILE A 223 9.41 13.91 -36.94
N TRP A 224 9.84 14.21 -35.71
CA TRP A 224 10.21 15.57 -35.28
C TRP A 224 11.45 16.12 -36.00
N VAL A 225 12.45 15.26 -36.28
CA VAL A 225 13.65 15.65 -37.03
C VAL A 225 13.29 15.95 -38.49
N ILE A 226 12.44 15.11 -39.08
CA ILE A 226 11.93 15.31 -40.45
C ILE A 226 11.12 16.61 -40.54
N GLU A 227 10.28 16.91 -39.55
CA GLU A 227 9.48 18.14 -39.53
C GLU A 227 10.35 19.41 -39.42
N ILE A 228 11.42 19.36 -38.62
CA ILE A 228 12.40 20.45 -38.52
C ILE A 228 13.13 20.65 -39.86
N GLU A 229 13.57 19.58 -40.52
CA GLU A 229 14.22 19.66 -41.83
C GLU A 229 13.28 20.22 -42.91
N ILE A 230 12.02 19.81 -42.94
CA ILE A 230 11.01 20.36 -43.85
C ILE A 230 10.82 21.87 -43.62
N ASN A 231 10.78 22.32 -42.37
CA ASN A 231 10.64 23.74 -42.06
C ASN A 231 11.88 24.56 -42.46
N ASN A 232 13.08 24.00 -42.30
CA ASN A 232 14.31 24.63 -42.79
C ASN A 232 14.32 24.77 -44.32
N ILE A 233 13.88 23.73 -45.04
CA ILE A 233 13.77 23.75 -46.51
C ILE A 233 12.75 24.81 -46.97
N LYS A 234 11.61 24.93 -46.28
CA LYS A 234 10.61 25.98 -46.56
C LYS A 234 11.20 27.39 -46.40
N LYS A 235 12.03 27.60 -45.38
CA LYS A 235 12.69 28.89 -45.15
C LYS A 235 13.70 29.22 -46.25
N MET A 236 14.56 28.26 -46.61
CA MET A 236 15.51 28.42 -47.72
C MET A 236 14.81 28.73 -49.04
N LYS A 237 13.65 28.12 -49.32
CA LYS A 237 12.85 28.42 -50.51
C LYS A 237 12.40 29.89 -50.52
N LYS A 238 11.91 30.40 -49.39
CA LYS A 238 11.46 31.79 -49.29
C LYS A 238 12.61 32.76 -49.59
N ASP A 239 13.76 32.54 -48.96
CA ASP A 239 14.95 33.38 -49.14
C ASP A 239 15.46 33.33 -50.59
N LEU A 240 15.35 32.18 -51.27
CA LEU A 240 15.71 32.03 -52.68
C LEU A 240 14.76 32.82 -53.58
N ASN A 241 13.46 32.73 -53.36
CA ASN A 241 12.46 33.47 -54.15
C ASN A 241 12.65 34.98 -54.01
N ASP A 242 12.83 35.49 -52.78
CA ASP A 242 13.06 36.90 -52.51
C ASP A 242 14.33 37.43 -53.24
N ASN A 243 15.38 36.61 -53.32
CA ASN A 243 16.59 36.94 -54.06
C ASN A 243 16.39 36.95 -55.58
N ILE A 244 15.60 36.02 -56.12
CA ILE A 244 15.29 35.98 -57.56
C ILE A 244 14.49 37.22 -57.96
N ASP A 245 13.49 37.60 -57.18
CA ASP A 245 12.69 38.80 -57.43
C ASP A 245 13.55 40.07 -57.43
N ASN A 246 14.47 40.20 -56.47
CA ASN A 246 15.43 41.30 -56.42
C ASN A 246 16.36 41.35 -57.64
N LEU A 247 16.83 40.19 -58.11
CA LEU A 247 17.69 40.10 -59.29
C LEU A 247 16.94 40.47 -60.57
N LEU A 248 15.69 40.02 -60.73
CA LEU A 248 14.84 40.37 -61.87
C LEU A 248 14.56 41.87 -61.91
N ASN A 249 14.23 42.49 -60.76
CA ASN A 249 14.04 43.94 -60.66
C ASN A 249 15.31 44.69 -61.07
N LYS A 250 16.49 44.28 -60.56
CA LYS A 250 17.76 44.91 -60.90
C LYS A 250 18.14 44.77 -62.39
N LEU A 251 17.81 43.64 -63.02
CA LEU A 251 18.03 43.43 -64.45
C LEU A 251 17.10 44.28 -65.30
N ASN A 252 15.82 44.40 -64.89
CA ASN A 252 14.85 45.28 -65.55
C ASN A 252 15.24 46.75 -65.46
N ASP A 253 15.75 47.21 -64.31
CA ASP A 253 16.24 48.59 -64.13
C ASP A 253 17.48 48.91 -65.01
N GLN A 254 18.29 47.90 -65.33
CA GLN A 254 19.49 48.03 -66.16
C GLN A 254 19.22 47.91 -67.66
N LYS A 255 17.97 47.62 -68.04
CA LYS A 255 17.56 47.39 -69.42
C LYS A 255 17.52 48.70 -70.20
N ARG A 256 18.30 48.75 -71.28
CA ARG A 256 18.41 49.86 -72.24
C ARG A 256 18.36 49.29 -73.66
N ASP A 257 18.03 50.12 -74.64
CA ASP A 257 17.83 49.66 -76.02
C ASP A 257 19.07 48.98 -76.63
N ASP A 258 20.27 49.34 -76.18
CA ASP A 258 21.56 48.81 -76.64
C ASP A 258 21.97 47.47 -76.00
N ASN A 259 21.35 47.07 -74.88
CA ASN A 259 21.67 45.85 -74.14
C ASN A 259 20.46 44.93 -73.87
N ALA A 260 19.29 45.30 -74.38
CA ALA A 260 18.01 44.64 -74.11
C ALA A 260 18.01 43.15 -74.45
N GLU A 261 18.59 42.76 -75.59
CA GLU A 261 18.65 41.36 -76.03
C GLU A 261 19.49 40.50 -75.06
N LYS A 262 20.61 41.04 -74.58
CA LYS A 262 21.49 40.36 -73.63
C LYS A 262 20.86 40.22 -72.25
N ILE A 263 20.08 41.21 -71.82
CA ILE A 263 19.35 41.16 -70.55
C ILE A 263 18.16 40.21 -70.62
N ASN A 264 17.39 40.22 -71.72
CA ASN A 264 16.29 39.27 -71.93
C ASN A 264 16.75 37.82 -71.84
N LYS A 265 17.91 37.49 -72.45
CA LYS A 265 18.48 36.15 -72.36
C LYS A 265 18.83 35.73 -70.93
N LYS A 266 19.34 36.66 -70.11
CA LYS A 266 19.62 36.41 -68.68
C LYS A 266 18.35 36.25 -67.85
N ILE A 267 17.28 36.98 -68.19
CA ILE A 267 15.98 36.83 -67.55
C ILE A 267 15.40 35.44 -67.86
N GLU A 268 15.48 34.99 -69.11
CA GLU A 268 15.04 33.65 -69.53
C GLU A 268 15.81 32.52 -68.80
N GLU A 269 17.12 32.71 -68.57
CA GLU A 269 17.93 31.79 -67.75
C GLU A 269 17.44 31.73 -66.28
N ILE A 270 17.04 32.87 -65.70
CA ILE A 270 16.51 32.94 -64.32
C ILE A 270 15.09 32.36 -64.22
N GLU A 271 14.23 32.60 -65.22
CA GLU A 271 12.88 32.02 -65.27
C GLU A 271 12.91 30.50 -65.35
N ASN A 272 13.89 29.93 -66.06
CA ASN A 272 14.10 28.48 -66.08
C ASN A 272 14.49 27.92 -64.70
N ILE A 273 15.25 28.66 -63.89
CA ILE A 273 15.59 28.28 -62.50
C ILE A 273 14.34 28.32 -61.61
N ASN A 274 13.48 29.34 -61.78
CA ASN A 274 12.19 29.42 -61.08
C ASN A 274 11.27 28.24 -61.40
N ASN A 275 11.28 27.75 -62.64
CA ASN A 275 10.46 26.61 -63.05
C ASN A 275 10.89 25.31 -62.33
N VAL A 276 12.18 25.13 -62.08
CA VAL A 276 12.72 24.00 -61.28
C VAL A 276 12.27 24.08 -59.81
N SER A 277 12.18 25.28 -59.24
CA SER A 277 11.62 25.51 -57.88
C SER A 277 10.15 25.06 -57.78
N GLY A 278 9.36 25.28 -58.84
CA GLY A 278 7.97 24.81 -58.94
C GLY A 278 7.82 23.29 -58.97
N ILE A 279 8.75 22.58 -59.63
CA ILE A 279 8.76 21.11 -59.69
C ILE A 279 9.03 20.48 -58.31
N ILE A 280 9.94 21.09 -57.53
CA ILE A 280 10.23 20.67 -56.15
C ILE A 280 8.98 20.78 -55.26
N GLU A 281 8.14 21.79 -55.48
CA GLU A 281 6.89 21.97 -54.73
C GLU A 281 5.87 20.84 -54.99
N LEU A 282 5.78 20.34 -56.22
CA LEU A 282 4.93 19.20 -56.56
C LEU A 282 5.42 17.89 -55.90
N LEU A 283 6.74 17.75 -55.71
CA LEU A 283 7.33 16.59 -55.03
C LEU A 283 7.09 16.64 -53.51
N ILE A 284 7.08 17.82 -52.90
CA ILE A 284 6.81 18.00 -51.46
C ILE A 284 5.31 17.85 -51.13
N LYS A 285 4.40 18.15 -52.09
CA LYS A 285 2.94 18.07 -51.89
C LYS A 285 2.32 16.71 -52.21
N LYS A 286 3.04 15.77 -52.82
CA LYS A 286 2.51 14.42 -53.06
C LYS A 286 2.46 13.66 -51.72
N PRO A 287 1.30 13.07 -51.35
CA PRO A 287 1.13 12.38 -50.08
C PRO A 287 2.03 11.14 -49.96
#